data_AF-A0A350NQG9-F1
#
_entry.id   AF-A0A350NQG9-F1
#
_cell.length_a   1.000
_cell.length_b   1.000
_cell.length_c   1.000
_cell.angle_alpha   90.00
_cell.angle_beta   90.00
_cell.angle_gamma   90.00
#
_symmetry.space_group_name_H-M   'P 1'
#
loop_
_entity.id
_entity.type
_entity.pdbx_description
1 polymer ?
#
loop_
_entity_poly.entity_id
_entity_poly.type
_entity_poly.pdbx_seq_one_letter_code
_entity_poly.pdbx_strand_id
1 'polypeptide(L)'
;DDLEKMAIDDKILIKAYGQGLRLCDYPDVTAFNIDPDLLEKLGLVEKGGRLLVPVAAKIPGKLMGSGIGSSDVASGDYDITTQDPEEVKRLGLDRLKLGDLVALEDADNTYGRSYRNGAMSIGVVVHSDCLLAGHGPGVTTVLTSVKPVLEPVVEAGANIA
;
A
#
# COMPACT_ATOMS: atom_id res chain seq x y z
N ASP A 1 14.69 1.02 -23.91
CA ASP A 1 16.13 0.92 -24.25
C ASP A 1 16.94 0.13 -23.23
N ASP A 2 16.84 0.41 -21.93
CA ASP A 2 17.61 -0.35 -20.93
C ASP A 2 17.08 -1.78 -20.75
N LEU A 3 15.76 -1.98 -20.74
CA LEU A 3 15.13 -3.32 -20.63
C LEU A 3 15.64 -4.32 -21.69
N GLU A 4 15.86 -3.88 -22.92
CA GLU A 4 16.34 -4.71 -24.03
C GLU A 4 17.82 -5.12 -23.89
N LYS A 5 18.57 -4.45 -23.01
CA LYS A 5 20.00 -4.70 -22.75
C LYS A 5 20.23 -5.53 -21.49
N MET A 6 19.23 -5.63 -20.62
CA MET A 6 19.32 -6.39 -19.38
C MET A 6 19.27 -7.89 -19.65
N ALA A 7 20.02 -8.66 -18.88
CA ALA A 7 20.01 -10.11 -18.88
C ALA A 7 19.67 -10.66 -17.48
N ILE A 8 19.20 -11.91 -17.45
CA ILE A 8 19.12 -12.67 -16.19
C ILE A 8 20.53 -12.73 -15.59
N ASP A 9 20.61 -12.61 -14.26
CA ASP A 9 21.85 -12.57 -13.46
C ASP A 9 22.70 -11.30 -13.57
N ASP A 10 22.23 -10.25 -14.26
CA ASP A 10 22.84 -8.93 -14.14
C ASP A 10 22.82 -8.44 -12.69
N LYS A 11 23.97 -7.94 -12.22
CA LYS A 11 24.10 -7.48 -10.84
C LYS A 11 23.46 -6.10 -10.68
N ILE A 12 22.45 -6.03 -9.82
CA ILE A 12 21.77 -4.78 -9.48
C ILE A 12 22.25 -4.29 -8.11
N LEU A 13 22.63 -3.01 -8.04
CA LEU A 13 22.87 -2.31 -6.78
C LEU A 13 21.63 -1.48 -6.43
N ILE A 14 20.96 -1.84 -5.33
CA ILE A 14 19.90 -1.01 -4.74
C ILE A 14 20.52 -0.22 -3.58
N LYS A 15 20.55 1.11 -3.71
CA LYS A 15 20.93 1.99 -2.59
C LYS A 15 19.76 2.10 -1.62
N ALA A 16 19.58 1.09 -0.78
CA ALA A 16 18.45 1.00 0.13
C ALA A 16 18.44 2.18 1.13
N TYR A 17 17.32 2.91 1.17
CA TYR A 17 17.10 4.06 2.04
C TYR A 17 15.60 4.20 2.35
N GLY A 18 15.24 4.42 3.62
CA GLY A 18 13.84 4.63 4.04
C GLY A 18 13.39 3.89 5.31
N GLN A 19 13.94 2.71 5.61
CA GLN A 19 13.58 1.99 6.84
C GLN A 19 14.01 2.76 8.10
N GLY A 20 13.10 2.89 9.07
CA GLY A 20 13.30 3.70 10.27
C GLY A 20 12.86 5.15 10.16
N LEU A 21 12.32 5.57 9.01
CA LEU A 21 11.66 6.87 8.81
C LEU A 21 10.53 7.07 9.83
N ARG A 22 10.39 8.29 10.34
CA ARG A 22 9.36 8.68 11.31
C ARG A 22 8.75 10.02 10.93
N LEU A 23 7.43 10.11 11.05
CA LEU A 23 6.70 11.37 10.96
C LEU A 23 6.63 11.96 12.37
N CYS A 24 7.53 12.89 12.71
CA CYS A 24 7.68 13.39 14.08
C CYS A 24 6.41 14.07 14.64
N ASP A 25 5.65 14.76 13.78
CA ASP A 25 4.40 15.41 14.15
C ASP A 25 3.19 14.46 14.16
N TYR A 26 3.35 13.25 13.62
CA TYR A 26 2.34 12.18 13.56
C TYR A 26 2.88 10.87 14.13
N PRO A 27 3.20 10.80 15.44
CA PRO A 27 3.87 9.64 16.04
C PRO A 27 3.03 8.35 16.04
N ASP A 28 1.71 8.45 15.85
CA ASP A 28 0.81 7.30 15.70
C ASP A 28 0.81 6.71 14.28
N VAL A 29 1.46 7.37 13.30
CA VAL A 29 1.64 6.88 11.94
C VAL A 29 3.03 6.26 11.81
N THR A 30 3.06 4.97 11.49
CA THR A 30 4.30 4.27 11.17
C THR A 30 4.51 4.26 9.66
N ALA A 31 5.72 4.61 9.22
CA ALA A 31 6.13 4.54 7.82
C ALA A 31 7.00 3.29 7.57
N PHE A 32 6.83 2.67 6.42
CA PHE A 32 7.59 1.51 5.95
C PHE A 32 7.89 1.65 4.45
N ASN A 33 8.89 0.93 3.96
CA ASN A 33 9.05 0.58 2.53
C ASN A 33 8.98 1.77 1.52
N ILE A 34 9.29 2.99 1.97
CA ILE A 34 9.17 4.20 1.15
C ILE A 34 10.44 5.01 1.24
N ASP A 35 10.93 5.46 0.09
CA ASP A 35 12.01 6.44 0.01
C ASP A 35 11.49 7.79 0.55
N PRO A 36 12.23 8.50 1.41
CA PRO A 36 11.79 9.78 1.96
C PRO A 36 11.46 10.84 0.88
N ASP A 37 12.23 10.89 -0.21
CA ASP A 37 12.01 11.85 -1.30
C ASP A 37 10.76 11.49 -2.11
N LEU A 38 10.39 10.19 -2.15
CA LEU A 38 9.13 9.75 -2.76
C LEU A 38 7.95 10.07 -1.83
N LEU A 39 8.09 9.88 -0.52
CA LEU A 39 7.05 10.21 0.46
C LEU A 39 6.60 11.68 0.33
N GLU A 40 7.54 12.61 0.19
CA GLU A 40 7.27 14.04 -0.01
C GLU A 40 6.47 14.33 -1.30
N LYS A 41 6.59 13.47 -2.30
CA LYS A 41 5.91 13.61 -3.60
C LYS A 41 4.53 12.96 -3.66
N LEU A 42 4.12 12.24 -2.61
CA LEU A 42 2.81 11.57 -2.56
C LEU A 42 1.63 12.54 -2.37
N GLY A 43 1.88 13.85 -2.20
CA GLY A 43 0.82 14.85 -2.08
C GLY A 43 0.08 14.80 -0.75
N LEU A 44 0.76 14.40 0.33
CA LEU A 44 0.18 14.35 1.67
C LEU A 44 -0.17 15.76 2.15
N VAL A 45 -1.36 15.93 2.74
CA VAL A 45 -1.83 17.23 3.26
C VAL A 45 -2.18 17.12 4.73
N GLU A 46 -1.56 17.95 5.56
CA GLU A 46 -1.89 18.08 6.97
C GLU A 46 -3.12 18.97 7.16
N LYS A 47 -4.17 18.45 7.81
CA LYS A 47 -5.38 19.23 8.10
C LYS A 47 -6.08 18.74 9.35
N GLY A 48 -6.22 19.64 10.34
CA GLY A 48 -7.00 19.37 11.56
C GLY A 48 -6.49 18.19 12.38
N GLY A 49 -5.17 18.00 12.46
CA GLY A 49 -4.55 16.88 13.18
C GLY A 49 -4.65 15.53 12.45
N ARG A 50 -5.04 15.53 11.18
CA ARG A 50 -5.07 14.35 10.31
C ARG A 50 -4.14 14.55 9.11
N LEU A 51 -3.73 13.43 8.53
CA LEU A 51 -2.92 13.36 7.34
C LEU A 51 -3.80 12.85 6.20
N LEU A 52 -4.14 13.76 5.29
CA LEU A 52 -4.92 13.44 4.10
C LEU A 52 -3.98 12.80 3.07
N VAL A 53 -4.36 11.60 2.60
CA VAL A 53 -3.52 10.79 1.70
C VAL A 53 -4.27 10.55 0.39
N PRO A 54 -3.75 11.03 -0.75
CA PRO A 54 -4.31 10.68 -2.06
C PRO A 54 -4.22 9.18 -2.32
N VAL A 55 -5.34 8.56 -2.70
CA VAL A 55 -5.41 7.13 -3.06
C VAL A 55 -6.32 6.91 -4.26
N ALA A 56 -5.99 5.95 -5.12
CA ALA A 56 -6.81 5.57 -6.25
C ALA A 56 -8.09 4.82 -5.82
N ALA A 57 -8.02 4.05 -4.72
CA ALA A 57 -9.14 3.29 -4.20
C ALA A 57 -9.06 3.08 -2.68
N LYS A 58 -10.24 2.81 -2.08
CA LYS A 58 -10.38 2.30 -0.71
C LYS A 58 -10.79 0.83 -0.79
N ILE A 59 -10.10 -0.01 -0.05
CA ILE A 59 -10.20 -1.46 -0.11
C ILE A 59 -10.64 -1.95 1.26
N PRO A 60 -11.86 -2.50 1.37
CA PRO A 60 -12.33 -3.09 2.61
C PRO A 60 -11.40 -4.20 3.09
N GLY A 61 -11.08 -4.25 4.39
CA GLY A 61 -10.17 -5.25 4.94
C GLY A 61 -10.58 -6.71 4.69
N LYS A 62 -11.88 -6.97 4.50
CA LYS A 62 -12.40 -8.30 4.11
C LYS A 62 -11.89 -8.79 2.74
N LEU A 63 -11.39 -7.89 1.90
CA LEU A 63 -10.81 -8.24 0.60
C LEU A 63 -9.30 -8.47 0.69
N MET A 64 -8.67 -8.30 1.86
CA MET A 64 -7.25 -8.65 2.01
C MET A 64 -7.09 -10.17 2.21
N GLY A 65 -6.08 -10.76 1.58
CA GLY A 65 -5.88 -12.21 1.52
C GLY A 65 -4.45 -12.65 1.79
N SER A 66 -3.84 -13.32 0.81
CA SER A 66 -2.52 -13.92 0.91
C SER A 66 -1.49 -12.93 1.44
N GLY A 67 -0.69 -13.35 2.43
CA GLY A 67 0.24 -12.48 3.17
C GLY A 67 -0.26 -12.01 4.54
N ILE A 68 -1.57 -12.12 4.84
CA ILE A 68 -2.07 -11.94 6.22
C ILE A 68 -1.38 -12.93 7.16
N GLY A 69 -0.99 -12.47 8.35
CA GLY A 69 -0.25 -13.27 9.34
C GLY A 69 1.27 -13.24 9.17
N SER A 70 1.80 -12.59 8.11
CA SER A 70 3.24 -12.28 8.03
C SER A 70 3.68 -11.46 9.24
N SER A 71 4.81 -11.82 9.83
CA SER A 71 5.35 -11.20 11.05
C SER A 71 6.07 -9.88 10.80
N ASP A 72 6.42 -9.57 9.55
CA ASP A 72 7.21 -8.38 9.21
C ASP A 72 6.65 -7.67 7.97
N VAL A 73 6.06 -6.50 8.21
CA VAL A 73 5.50 -5.61 7.18
C VAL A 73 6.58 -4.95 6.33
N ALA A 74 7.80 -4.82 6.84
CA ALA A 74 8.94 -4.28 6.07
C ALA A 74 9.46 -5.26 5.00
N SER A 75 8.87 -6.46 4.91
CA SER A 75 9.21 -7.48 3.93
C SER A 75 7.98 -7.99 3.17
N GLY A 76 8.14 -8.10 1.85
CA GLY A 76 7.10 -8.56 0.93
C GLY A 76 5.84 -7.68 0.92
N ASP A 77 4.78 -8.22 0.35
CA ASP A 77 3.49 -7.61 0.12
C ASP A 77 2.35 -8.53 0.59
N TYR A 78 1.12 -8.12 0.34
CA TYR A 78 -0.07 -8.95 0.55
C TYR A 78 -1.21 -8.57 -0.39
N ASP A 79 -2.05 -9.54 -0.67
CA ASP A 79 -2.91 -9.50 -1.84
C ASP A 79 -4.29 -8.90 -1.54
N ILE A 80 -4.78 -8.12 -2.49
CA ILE A 80 -6.20 -7.81 -2.63
C ILE A 80 -6.85 -8.98 -3.37
N THR A 81 -7.77 -9.67 -2.72
CA THR A 81 -8.50 -10.81 -3.29
C THR A 81 -9.54 -10.34 -4.30
N THR A 82 -9.54 -10.97 -5.48
CA THR A 82 -10.37 -10.56 -6.63
C THR A 82 -11.41 -11.62 -7.04
N GLN A 83 -11.62 -12.65 -6.21
CA GLN A 83 -12.51 -13.78 -6.54
C GLN A 83 -14.01 -13.48 -6.44
N ASP A 84 -14.39 -12.28 -6.01
CA ASP A 84 -15.76 -11.75 -6.11
C ASP A 84 -15.79 -10.63 -7.16
N PRO A 85 -16.03 -10.94 -8.45
CA PRO A 85 -15.96 -9.96 -9.53
C PRO A 85 -16.99 -8.84 -9.40
N GLU A 86 -18.15 -9.12 -8.79
CA GLU A 86 -19.19 -8.12 -8.60
C GLU A 86 -18.76 -7.09 -7.55
N GLU A 87 -18.16 -7.53 -6.45
CA GLU A 87 -17.60 -6.64 -5.43
C GLU A 87 -16.40 -5.84 -5.97
N VAL A 88 -15.49 -6.50 -6.69
CA VAL A 88 -14.34 -5.87 -7.37
C VAL A 88 -14.81 -4.73 -8.27
N LYS A 89 -15.81 -4.99 -9.12
CA LYS A 89 -16.36 -3.99 -10.05
C LYS A 89 -17.14 -2.90 -9.32
N ARG A 90 -17.90 -3.24 -8.27
CA ARG A 90 -18.65 -2.26 -7.46
C ARG A 90 -17.69 -1.26 -6.80
N LEU A 91 -16.52 -1.71 -6.39
CA LEU A 91 -15.47 -0.90 -5.77
C LEU A 91 -14.51 -0.26 -6.78
N GLY A 92 -14.63 -0.59 -8.08
CA GLY A 92 -13.77 -0.09 -9.14
C GLY A 92 -12.33 -0.64 -9.10
N LEU A 93 -12.12 -1.78 -8.42
CA LEU A 93 -10.80 -2.39 -8.27
C LEU A 93 -10.31 -3.06 -9.55
N ASP A 94 -11.21 -3.31 -10.52
CA ASP A 94 -10.91 -3.77 -11.88
C ASP A 94 -10.10 -2.75 -12.71
N ARG A 95 -9.91 -1.55 -12.18
CA ARG A 95 -9.20 -0.43 -12.84
C ARG A 95 -7.88 -0.05 -12.16
N LEU A 96 -7.49 -0.79 -11.11
CA LEU A 96 -6.21 -0.58 -10.42
C LEU A 96 -5.04 -0.76 -11.39
N LYS A 97 -4.01 0.07 -11.19
CA LYS A 97 -2.76 0.04 -11.95
C LYS A 97 -1.61 -0.29 -11.02
N LEU A 98 -0.55 -0.85 -11.60
CA LEU A 98 0.74 -0.94 -10.92
C LEU A 98 1.20 0.47 -10.52
N GLY A 99 1.64 0.62 -9.27
CA GLY A 99 2.03 1.89 -8.70
C GLY A 99 0.90 2.73 -8.07
N ASP A 100 -0.37 2.31 -8.18
CA ASP A 100 -1.47 3.04 -7.54
C ASP A 100 -1.31 3.02 -6.01
N LEU A 101 -1.56 4.16 -5.37
CA LEU A 101 -1.74 4.22 -3.92
C LEU A 101 -3.15 3.76 -3.56
N VAL A 102 -3.26 2.88 -2.56
CA VAL A 102 -4.55 2.36 -2.09
C VAL A 102 -4.64 2.47 -0.58
N ALA A 103 -5.86 2.73 -0.09
CA ALA A 103 -6.18 2.68 1.33
C ALA A 103 -6.80 1.35 1.68
N LEU A 104 -6.26 0.68 2.69
CA LEU A 104 -6.70 -0.62 3.18
C LEU A 104 -7.41 -0.39 4.51
N GLU A 105 -8.75 -0.47 4.45
CA GLU A 105 -9.63 -0.22 5.59
C GLU A 105 -9.58 -1.41 6.55
N ASP A 106 -9.58 -1.13 7.85
CA ASP A 106 -9.51 -2.13 8.91
C ASP A 106 -8.27 -3.05 8.85
N ALA A 107 -7.16 -2.55 8.28
CA ALA A 107 -5.90 -3.25 8.17
C ALA A 107 -4.83 -2.61 9.08
N ASP A 108 -4.39 -3.35 10.11
CA ASP A 108 -3.27 -2.98 10.98
C ASP A 108 -1.99 -3.67 10.49
N ASN A 109 -1.05 -2.85 10.05
CA ASN A 109 0.28 -3.26 9.59
C ASN A 109 1.39 -2.67 10.47
N THR A 110 1.11 -2.38 11.74
CA THR A 110 2.11 -1.75 12.64
C THR A 110 3.33 -2.66 12.90
N TYR A 111 3.13 -3.98 12.89
CA TYR A 111 4.19 -4.98 13.07
C TYR A 111 4.09 -6.09 12.02
N GLY A 112 3.06 -6.92 12.15
CA GLY A 112 2.64 -7.90 11.17
C GLY A 112 1.31 -7.50 10.52
N ARG A 113 0.86 -8.28 9.54
CA ARG A 113 -0.36 -7.99 8.78
C ARG A 113 -1.58 -8.62 9.45
N SER A 114 -2.53 -7.79 9.88
CA SER A 114 -3.73 -8.28 10.56
C SER A 114 -4.96 -7.40 10.32
N TYR A 115 -6.15 -7.99 10.46
CA TYR A 115 -7.38 -7.22 10.53
C TYR A 115 -7.52 -6.55 11.90
N ARG A 116 -7.90 -5.27 11.89
CA ARG A 116 -8.25 -4.52 13.09
C ARG A 116 -9.23 -3.41 12.74
N ASN A 117 -10.44 -3.52 13.26
CA ASN A 117 -11.49 -2.52 13.06
C ASN A 117 -11.00 -1.10 13.44
N GLY A 118 -11.13 -0.16 12.51
CA GLY A 118 -10.71 1.24 12.64
C GLY A 118 -9.22 1.51 12.37
N ALA A 119 -8.42 0.49 12.10
CA ALA A 119 -7.06 0.70 11.58
C ALA A 119 -7.11 1.08 10.10
N MET A 120 -6.07 1.79 9.63
CA MET A 120 -5.92 2.20 8.25
C MET A 120 -4.48 1.97 7.83
N SER A 121 -4.29 1.31 6.70
CA SER A 121 -2.99 1.20 6.03
C SER A 121 -3.06 1.83 4.65
N ILE A 122 -1.98 2.48 4.22
CA ILE A 122 -1.78 2.94 2.84
C ILE A 122 -0.70 2.06 2.23
N GLY A 123 -0.91 1.62 1.00
CA GLY A 123 0.09 0.85 0.27
C GLY A 123 0.13 1.17 -1.21
N VAL A 124 1.12 0.60 -1.88
CA VAL A 124 1.33 0.71 -3.32
C VAL A 124 1.06 -0.64 -3.97
N VAL A 125 0.32 -0.65 -5.09
CA VAL A 125 0.11 -1.88 -5.89
C VAL A 125 1.40 -2.26 -6.61
N VAL A 126 1.94 -3.45 -6.33
CA VAL A 126 3.28 -3.88 -6.80
C VAL A 126 3.29 -5.03 -7.81
N HIS A 127 2.20 -5.81 -7.90
CA HIS A 127 2.07 -6.82 -8.96
C HIS A 127 0.63 -6.97 -9.46
N SER A 128 0.49 -7.67 -10.59
CA SER A 128 -0.78 -7.88 -11.29
C SER A 128 -1.70 -8.86 -10.55
N ASP A 129 -2.92 -8.99 -11.06
CA ASP A 129 -3.92 -9.95 -10.57
C ASP A 129 -3.44 -11.42 -10.65
N CYS A 130 -4.09 -12.28 -9.86
CA CYS A 130 -3.75 -13.68 -9.69
C CYS A 130 -5.02 -14.55 -9.63
N LEU A 131 -5.01 -15.66 -10.37
CA LEU A 131 -6.16 -16.58 -10.44
C LEU A 131 -6.26 -17.53 -9.23
N LEU A 132 -5.25 -17.57 -8.35
CA LEU A 132 -5.23 -18.44 -7.19
C LEU A 132 -6.20 -17.92 -6.12
N ALA A 133 -6.92 -18.83 -5.47
CA ALA A 133 -7.85 -18.47 -4.41
C ALA A 133 -7.14 -17.72 -3.26
N GLY A 134 -7.69 -16.58 -2.86
CA GLY A 134 -7.10 -15.74 -1.82
C GLY A 134 -5.94 -14.87 -2.29
N HIS A 135 -5.66 -14.82 -3.60
CA HIS A 135 -4.65 -13.96 -4.21
C HIS A 135 -5.28 -12.90 -5.12
N GLY A 136 -4.46 -11.96 -5.59
CA GLY A 136 -4.82 -10.92 -6.56
C GLY A 136 -3.70 -9.87 -6.64
N PRO A 137 -3.97 -8.59 -6.93
CA PRO A 137 -2.93 -7.57 -6.96
C PRO A 137 -2.28 -7.39 -5.59
N GLY A 138 -0.96 -7.47 -5.54
CA GLY A 138 -0.17 -7.33 -4.30
C GLY A 138 0.02 -5.89 -3.89
N VAL A 139 0.01 -5.63 -2.59
CA VAL A 139 0.17 -4.30 -1.99
C VAL A 139 1.31 -4.28 -0.99
N THR A 140 2.28 -3.38 -1.21
CA THR A 140 3.32 -3.07 -0.22
C THR A 140 2.88 -1.90 0.65
N THR A 141 2.80 -2.10 1.96
CA THR A 141 2.44 -1.06 2.93
C THR A 141 3.52 0.02 3.01
N VAL A 142 3.11 1.29 2.95
CA VAL A 142 3.98 2.46 3.09
C VAL A 142 3.67 3.29 4.33
N LEU A 143 2.41 3.36 4.75
CA LEU A 143 1.97 4.03 5.97
C LEU A 143 0.92 3.17 6.69
N THR A 144 0.88 3.22 8.01
CA THR A 144 -0.16 2.54 8.80
C THR A 144 -0.42 3.27 10.10
N SER A 145 -1.67 3.19 10.57
CA SER A 145 -2.05 3.69 11.89
C SER A 145 -3.27 2.93 12.42
N VAL A 146 -3.26 2.68 13.73
CA VAL A 146 -4.42 2.15 14.47
C VAL A 146 -5.31 3.25 15.06
N LYS A 147 -4.93 4.51 14.84
CA LYS A 147 -5.66 5.72 15.22
C LYS A 147 -6.29 6.36 13.96
N PRO A 148 -7.40 7.11 14.11
CA PRO A 148 -8.09 7.77 13.00
C PRO A 148 -7.36 9.06 12.56
N VAL A 149 -6.07 8.93 12.21
CA VAL A 149 -5.20 10.04 11.79
C VAL A 149 -4.91 10.01 10.29
N LEU A 150 -4.96 8.84 9.64
CA LEU A 150 -4.86 8.72 8.18
C LEU A 150 -6.25 8.90 7.56
N GLU A 151 -6.39 9.89 6.68
CA GLU A 151 -7.65 10.21 6.01
C GLU A 151 -7.49 10.05 4.49
N PRO A 152 -7.91 8.91 3.90
CA PRO A 152 -7.74 8.69 2.47
C PRO A 152 -8.70 9.55 1.62
N VAL A 153 -8.15 10.26 0.65
CA VAL A 153 -8.84 11.09 -0.34
C VAL A 153 -8.77 10.40 -1.69
N VAL A 154 -9.93 10.06 -2.27
CA VAL A 154 -9.95 9.32 -3.53
C VAL A 154 -9.61 10.23 -4.71
N GLU A 155 -8.51 9.91 -5.39
CA GLU A 155 -7.98 10.64 -6.54
C GLU A 155 -7.50 9.64 -7.60
N ALA A 156 -8.11 9.66 -8.79
CA ALA A 156 -7.82 8.69 -9.85
C ALA A 156 -6.36 8.74 -10.39
N GLY A 157 -5.61 9.78 -10.04
CA GLY A 157 -4.21 10.00 -10.42
C GLY A 157 -3.19 9.67 -9.33
N ALA A 158 -3.61 9.13 -8.18
CA ALA A 158 -2.70 8.78 -7.10
C ALA A 158 -1.88 7.52 -7.46
N ASN A 159 -0.78 7.73 -8.18
CA ASN A 159 0.15 6.69 -8.67
C ASN A 159 1.60 7.20 -8.57
N ILE A 160 2.56 6.29 -8.32
CA ILE A 160 3.98 6.65 -8.12
C ILE A 160 4.82 6.79 -9.42
N ALA A 161 4.22 6.55 -10.59
CA ALA A 161 4.88 6.61 -11.91
C ALA A 161 4.92 8.02 -12.52
#